data_AF-A0A8X6SD10-F1
#
_entry.id   AF-A0A8X6SD10-F1
#
_cell.length_a   1.000
_cell.length_b   1.000
_cell.length_c   1.000
_cell.angle_alpha   90.00
_cell.angle_beta   90.00
_cell.angle_gamma   90.00
#
_symmetry.space_group_name_H-M   'P 1'
#
loop_
_entity.id
_entity.type
_entity.pdbx_description
1 polymer ?
#
loop_
_entity_poly.entity_id
_entity_poly.type
_entity_poly.pdbx_seq_one_letter_code
_entity_poly.pdbx_strand_id
1 'polypeptide(L)'
;MPPRRKKEKFQQLTEFERGRIIGLREGEFSYHAIGARGQRNSSTVMRVWKQWTDEPQTTRKTGCGQRKVTSAHEDRHLFLMAVNDRTASSRKLAAR
;
A
#
# COMPACT_ATOMS: atom_id res chain seq x y z
N MET A 1 -19.67 -22.81 -14.52
CA MET A 1 -18.85 -21.85 -13.76
C MET A 1 -18.95 -20.48 -14.43
N PRO A 2 -19.19 -19.38 -13.69
CA PRO A 2 -19.16 -18.05 -14.29
C PRO A 2 -17.72 -17.70 -14.77
N PRO A 3 -17.57 -17.01 -15.89
CA PRO A 3 -16.25 -16.65 -16.42
C PRO A 3 -15.51 -15.74 -15.42
N ARG A 4 -14.26 -16.10 -15.10
CA ARG A 4 -13.38 -15.27 -14.27
C ARG A 4 -13.13 -13.95 -15.00
N ARG A 5 -13.56 -12.82 -14.42
CA ARG A 5 -13.18 -11.48 -14.91
C ARG A 5 -11.66 -11.40 -15.01
N LYS A 6 -11.13 -11.12 -16.21
CA LYS A 6 -9.72 -10.78 -16.40
C LYS A 6 -9.40 -9.57 -15.52
N LYS A 7 -8.45 -9.69 -14.60
CA LYS A 7 -7.89 -8.53 -13.89
C LYS A 7 -7.07 -7.73 -14.88
N GLU A 8 -7.48 -6.51 -15.17
CA GLU A 8 -6.69 -5.56 -15.94
C GLU A 8 -5.35 -5.31 -15.22
N LYS A 9 -4.29 -5.05 -16.00
CA LYS A 9 -2.98 -4.69 -15.44
C LYS A 9 -3.14 -3.42 -14.62
N PHE A 10 -2.69 -3.45 -13.37
CA PHE A 10 -2.79 -2.31 -12.46
C PHE A 10 -1.79 -1.24 -12.90
N GLN A 11 -2.26 -0.20 -13.58
CA GLN A 11 -1.47 1.00 -13.81
C GLN A 11 -1.61 1.90 -12.57
N GLN A 12 -0.48 2.22 -11.94
CA GLN A 12 -0.47 3.18 -10.85
C GLN A 12 -0.83 4.58 -11.40
N LEU A 13 -1.61 5.34 -10.63
CA LEU A 13 -1.86 6.73 -10.96
C LEU A 13 -0.62 7.55 -10.62
N THR A 14 -0.24 8.40 -11.57
CA THR A 14 0.73 9.46 -11.32
C THR A 14 0.17 10.49 -10.35
N GLU A 15 1.05 11.25 -9.70
CA GLU A 15 0.65 12.32 -8.79
C GLU A 15 -0.15 13.42 -9.52
N PHE A 16 0.25 13.73 -10.76
CA PHE A 16 -0.49 14.66 -11.61
C PHE A 16 -1.91 14.19 -11.90
N GLU A 17 -2.11 12.91 -12.24
CA GLU A 17 -3.45 12.35 -12.44
C GLU A 17 -4.30 12.40 -11.17
N ARG A 18 -3.69 12.17 -9.99
CA ARG A 18 -4.38 12.31 -8.71
C ARG A 18 -4.83 13.75 -8.46
N GLY A 19 -3.94 14.72 -8.65
CA GLY A 19 -4.25 16.14 -8.53
C GLY A 19 -5.35 16.57 -9.51
N ARG A 20 -5.29 16.09 -10.76
CA ARG A 20 -6.34 16.33 -11.77
C ARG A 20 -7.70 15.76 -11.34
N ILE A 21 -7.73 14.56 -10.76
CA ILE A 21 -8.97 13.96 -10.23
C ILE A 21 -9.54 14.80 -9.09
N ILE A 22 -8.69 15.23 -8.15
CA ILE A 22 -9.10 16.05 -7.00
C ILE A 22 -9.68 17.38 -7.48
N GLY A 23 -8.95 18.13 -8.33
CA GLY A 23 -9.41 19.43 -8.82
C GLY A 23 -10.70 19.35 -9.65
N LEU A 24 -10.86 18.31 -10.48
CA LEU A 24 -12.13 18.09 -11.18
C LEU A 24 -13.26 17.73 -10.22
N ARG A 25 -12.96 17.00 -9.14
CA ARG A 25 -13.98 16.61 -8.17
C ARG A 25 -14.41 17.77 -7.27
N GLU A 26 -13.51 18.68 -6.95
CA GLU A 26 -13.80 19.95 -6.29
C GLU A 26 -14.68 20.85 -7.16
N GLY A 27 -14.48 20.85 -8.48
CA GLY A 27 -15.38 21.49 -9.45
C GLY A 27 -16.71 20.74 -9.69
N GLU A 28 -17.14 19.93 -8.73
CA GLU A 28 -18.42 19.18 -8.70
C GLU A 28 -18.67 18.21 -9.86
N PHE A 29 -17.66 17.87 -10.66
CA PHE A 29 -17.84 16.89 -11.73
C PHE A 29 -18.19 15.51 -11.15
N SER A 30 -19.07 14.78 -11.86
CA SER A 30 -19.44 13.42 -11.49
C SER A 30 -18.25 12.47 -11.63
N TYR A 31 -18.19 11.41 -10.81
CA TYR A 31 -17.11 10.41 -10.88
C TYR A 31 -16.99 9.76 -12.26
N HIS A 32 -18.12 9.59 -12.96
CA HIS A 32 -18.13 9.05 -14.31
C HIS A 32 -17.54 10.04 -15.33
N ALA A 33 -17.90 11.33 -15.25
CA ALA A 33 -17.36 12.37 -16.12
C ALA A 33 -15.84 12.54 -15.94
N ILE A 34 -15.36 12.48 -14.70
CA ILE A 34 -13.92 12.53 -14.39
C ILE A 34 -13.19 11.31 -14.96
N GLY A 35 -13.76 10.12 -14.78
CA GLY A 35 -13.22 8.87 -15.31
C GLY A 35 -13.10 8.89 -16.84
N ALA A 36 -14.15 9.37 -17.52
CA ALA A 36 -14.16 9.53 -18.98
C ALA A 36 -13.05 10.49 -19.47
N ARG A 37 -12.83 11.61 -18.77
CA ARG A 37 -11.79 12.60 -19.11
C ARG A 37 -10.36 12.11 -18.85
N GLY A 38 -10.19 11.24 -17.87
CA GLY A 38 -8.89 10.68 -17.48
C GLY A 38 -8.60 9.29 -18.06
N GLN A 39 -9.51 8.72 -18.84
CA GLN A 39 -9.47 7.30 -19.25
C GLN A 39 -9.26 6.34 -18.06
N ARG A 40 -9.88 6.66 -16.91
CA ARG A 40 -9.80 5.86 -15.67
C ARG A 40 -11.18 5.35 -15.28
N ASN A 41 -11.21 4.18 -14.66
CA ASN A 41 -12.45 3.63 -14.09
C ASN A 41 -13.02 4.54 -13.00
N SER A 42 -14.34 4.72 -12.97
CA SER A 42 -15.04 5.53 -11.97
C SER A 42 -14.74 5.10 -10.53
N SER A 43 -14.56 3.80 -10.31
CA SER A 43 -14.14 3.23 -9.02
C SER A 43 -12.77 3.72 -8.56
N THR A 44 -11.86 4.01 -9.50
CA THR A 44 -10.54 4.56 -9.21
C THR A 44 -10.64 6.02 -8.80
N VAL A 45 -11.45 6.80 -9.52
CA VAL A 45 -11.73 8.20 -9.19
C VAL A 45 -12.35 8.32 -7.79
N MET A 46 -13.36 7.50 -7.50
CA MET A 46 -14.01 7.45 -6.19
C MET A 46 -13.02 7.10 -5.07
N ARG A 47 -12.10 6.15 -5.30
CA ARG A 47 -11.08 5.77 -4.32
C ARG A 47 -10.08 6.89 -4.04
N VAL A 48 -9.63 7.60 -5.07
CA VAL A 48 -8.71 8.75 -4.92
C VAL A 48 -9.40 9.87 -4.14
N TRP A 49 -10.64 10.22 -4.51
CA TRP A 49 -11.41 11.24 -3.80
C TRP A 49 -11.61 10.85 -2.33
N LYS A 50 -12.03 9.61 -2.07
CA LYS A 50 -12.18 9.12 -0.71
C LYS A 50 -10.88 9.17 0.09
N GLN A 51 -9.76 8.79 -0.51
CA GLN A 51 -8.44 8.88 0.13
C GLN A 51 -8.02 10.33 0.42
N TRP A 52 -8.51 11.30 -0.35
CA TRP A 52 -8.24 12.73 -0.15
C TRP A 52 -9.12 13.33 0.95
N THR A 53 -10.41 12.98 0.97
CA THR A 53 -11.38 13.51 1.95
C THR A 53 -11.30 12.83 3.30
N ASP A 54 -11.01 11.53 3.31
CA ASP A 54 -10.71 10.82 4.54
C ASP A 54 -9.32 11.33 4.95
N GLU A 55 -9.27 12.15 6.01
CA GLU A 55 -8.05 12.62 6.68
C GLU A 55 -6.94 11.57 6.58
N PRO A 56 -5.69 11.95 6.25
CA PRO A 56 -4.66 10.99 5.89
C PRO A 56 -4.28 10.15 7.11
N GLN A 57 -5.01 9.06 7.33
CA GLN A 57 -4.52 7.87 8.01
C GLN A 57 -3.52 7.20 7.07
N THR A 58 -2.43 7.93 6.78
CA THR A 58 -1.20 7.42 6.19
C THR A 58 -0.46 6.54 7.21
N THR A 59 -0.97 6.46 8.44
CA THR A 59 -0.59 5.42 9.39
C THR A 59 -0.96 4.06 8.80
N ARG A 60 0.08 3.28 8.49
CA ARG A 60 -0.03 1.89 8.09
C ARG A 60 -0.92 1.17 9.11
N LYS A 61 -2.09 0.68 8.68
CA LYS A 61 -2.97 -0.12 9.54
C LYS A 61 -2.16 -1.26 10.16
N THR A 62 -2.29 -1.42 11.46
CA THR A 62 -1.69 -2.53 12.20
C THR A 62 -2.12 -3.84 11.55
N GLY A 63 -1.15 -4.67 11.13
CA GLY A 63 -1.42 -5.92 10.41
C GLY A 63 -1.46 -5.81 8.87
N CYS A 64 -1.23 -4.65 8.26
CA CYS A 64 -1.06 -4.54 6.80
C CYS A 64 0.38 -4.84 6.36
N GLY A 65 0.53 -5.47 5.20
CA GLY A 65 1.82 -5.88 4.61
C GLY A 65 2.13 -7.36 4.84
N GLN A 66 3.20 -7.85 4.21
CA GLN A 66 3.67 -9.22 4.50
C GLN A 66 4.06 -9.34 5.97
N ARG A 67 3.82 -10.53 6.53
CA ARG A 67 4.33 -10.87 7.85
C ARG A 67 5.84 -10.71 7.85
N LYS A 68 6.39 -10.16 8.94
CA LYS A 68 7.83 -10.18 9.16
C LYS A 68 8.28 -11.64 9.15
N VAL A 69 9.45 -11.89 8.55
CA VAL A 69 10.06 -13.23 8.54
C VAL A 69 10.33 -13.68 9.97
N THR A 70 10.73 -12.75 10.84
CA THR A 70 10.98 -12.99 12.25
C THR A 70 9.85 -12.51 13.14
N SER A 71 9.58 -13.27 14.21
CA SER A 71 8.67 -12.85 15.28
C SER A 71 9.37 -11.87 16.24
N ALA A 72 8.59 -11.10 17.02
CA ALA A 72 9.16 -10.22 18.06
C ALA A 72 9.94 -10.99 19.15
N HIS A 73 9.70 -12.29 19.29
CA HIS A 73 10.48 -13.15 20.16
C HIS A 73 11.84 -13.48 19.54
N GLU A 74 11.86 -13.86 18.25
CA GLU A 74 13.09 -14.12 17.50
C GLU A 74 13.97 -12.87 17.38
N ASP A 75 13.38 -11.70 17.12
CA ASP A 75 14.13 -10.43 17.08
C ASP A 75 14.84 -10.14 18.41
N ARG A 76 14.15 -10.38 19.54
CA ARG A 76 14.74 -10.26 20.89
C ARG A 76 15.81 -11.30 21.14
N HIS A 77 15.61 -12.52 20.67
CA HIS A 77 16.60 -13.59 20.80
C HIS A 77 17.88 -13.27 20.01
N LEU A 78 17.74 -12.85 18.75
CA LEU A 78 18.84 -12.41 17.90
C LEU A 78 19.60 -11.23 18.53
N PHE A 79 18.87 -10.27 19.10
CA PHE A 79 19.47 -9.15 19.82
C PHE A 79 20.31 -9.63 21.02
N LEU A 80 19.77 -10.51 21.86
CA LEU A 80 20.50 -11.05 23.01
C LEU A 80 21.73 -11.86 22.58
N MET A 81 21.64 -12.64 21.50
CA MET A 81 22.79 -13.37 20.97
C MET A 81 23.90 -12.45 20.47
N ALA A 82 23.54 -11.39 19.74
CA ALA A 82 24.51 -10.42 19.22
C ALA A 82 25.16 -9.59 20.34
N VAL A 83 24.42 -9.32 21.43
CA VAL A 83 24.96 -8.66 22.63
C VAL A 83 25.93 -9.59 23.36
N ASN A 84 25.61 -10.88 23.46
CA ASN A 84 26.41 -11.85 24.21
C ASN A 84 27.67 -12.31 23.44
N ASP A 85 27.59 -12.52 22.13
CA ASP A 85 28.73 -12.81 21.25
C ASP A 85 28.78 -11.77 20.14
N ARG A 86 29.47 -10.66 20.43
CA ARG A 86 29.58 -9.50 19.53
C ARG A 86 30.35 -9.80 18.24
N THR A 87 31.08 -10.92 18.20
CA THR A 87 31.83 -11.40 17.04
C THR A 87 31.08 -12.45 16.22
N ALA A 88 29.89 -12.87 16.67
CA ALA A 88 29.07 -13.82 15.94
C ALA A 88 28.67 -13.26 14.57
N SER A 89 28.91 -14.06 13.53
CA SER A 89 28.45 -13.71 12.18
C SER A 89 26.94 -13.90 12.04
N SER A 90 26.32 -13.14 11.13
CA SER A 90 24.87 -13.24 10.85
C SER A 90 24.44 -14.66 10.45
N ARG A 91 25.28 -15.39 9.71
CA ARG A 91 25.02 -16.81 9.37
C ARG A 91 24.99 -17.69 10.61
N LYS A 92 25.89 -17.47 11.57
CA LYS A 92 25.91 -18.20 12.85
C LYS A 92 24.67 -17.91 13.70
N LEU A 93 24.15 -16.68 13.62
CA LEU A 93 22.93 -16.27 14.30
C LEU A 93 21.64 -16.76 13.61
N ALA A 94 21.66 -16.92 12.28
CA ALA A 94 20.50 -17.33 11.48
C ALA A 94 20.38 -18.85 11.27
N ALA A 95 21.43 -19.63 11.55
CA ALA A 95 21.49 -21.06 11.30
C ALA A 95 20.83 -21.92 12.41
N ARG A 96 19.90 -21.37 13.20
CA ARG A 96 19.36 -22.07 14.37
C ARG A 96 17.88 -21.82 14.61
#